data_AF-A0A2X1M6E9-F1
#
_entry.id   AF-A0A2X1M6E9-F1
#
_cell.length_a   1.000
_cell.length_b   1.000
_cell.length_c   1.000
_cell.angle_alpha   90.00
_cell.angle_beta   90.00
_cell.angle_gamma   90.00
#
_symmetry.space_group_name_H-M   'P 1'
#
loop_
_entity.id
_entity.type
_entity.pdbx_description
1 polymer ?
#
loop_
_entity_poly.entity_id
_entity_poly.type
_entity_poly.pdbx_seq_one_letter_code
_entity_poly.pdbx_strand_id
1 'polypeptide(L)' 'MYVLHHADKPNLYHGLPENPEISETVKFWKGIWKPLAAVGFAATFAASIFHYVGVGPNRAG' A
#
# COMPACT_ATOMS: atom_id res chain seq x y z
N MET A 1 26.21 2.82 -11.05
CA MET A 1 25.90 2.46 -12.46
C MET A 1 26.98 1.51 -12.94
N TYR A 2 26.62 0.47 -13.69
CA TYR A 2 27.57 -0.52 -14.22
C TYR A 2 27.81 -0.28 -15.71
N VAL A 3 29.00 -0.62 -16.21
CA VAL A 3 29.32 -0.66 -17.65
C VAL A 3 29.57 -2.12 -18.00
N LEU A 4 28.75 -2.68 -18.88
CA LEU A 4 28.75 -4.11 -19.20
C LEU A 4 29.29 -4.32 -20.62
N HIS A 5 30.05 -5.39 -20.83
CA HIS A 5 30.52 -5.79 -22.16
C HIS A 5 29.36 -6.29 -23.04
N HIS A 6 28.33 -6.88 -22.42
CA HIS A 6 27.10 -7.34 -23.07
C HIS A 6 25.89 -6.68 -22.40
N ALA A 7 25.75 -5.37 -22.59
CA ALA A 7 24.68 -4.58 -21.96
C ALA A 7 23.27 -4.98 -22.44
N ASP A 8 23.16 -5.65 -23.59
CA ASP A 8 21.94 -6.27 -24.14
C ASP A 8 21.57 -7.60 -23.44
N LYS A 9 22.49 -8.20 -22.67
CA LYS A 9 22.30 -9.47 -21.97
C LYS A 9 22.72 -9.38 -20.49
N PRO A 10 22.09 -8.49 -19.70
CA PRO A 10 22.46 -8.26 -18.31
C PRO A 10 22.35 -9.52 -17.45
N ASN A 11 21.42 -10.43 -17.77
CA ASN A 11 21.24 -11.70 -17.05
C ASN A 11 22.49 -12.60 -17.03
N LEU A 12 23.47 -12.40 -17.95
CA LEU A 12 24.77 -13.09 -17.91
C LEU A 12 25.59 -12.74 -16.66
N TYR A 13 25.30 -11.60 -16.03
CA TYR A 13 25.99 -11.10 -14.85
C TYR A 13 25.22 -11.47 -13.57
N HIS A 14 25.31 -12.75 -13.16
CA HIS A 14 24.79 -13.27 -11.89
C HIS A 14 23.33 -12.88 -11.58
N GLY A 15 22.44 -13.00 -12.58
CA GLY A 15 21.01 -12.72 -12.37
C GLY A 15 20.66 -11.24 -12.30
N LEU A 16 21.53 -10.35 -12.82
CA LEU A 16 21.21 -8.94 -13.00
C LEU A 16 20.00 -8.80 -13.94
N PRO A 17 18.84 -8.31 -13.45
CA PRO A 17 17.62 -8.21 -14.24
C PRO A 17 17.74 -7.22 -15.39
N GLU A 18 17.10 -7.53 -16.51
CA GLU A 18 17.15 -6.72 -17.74
C GLU A 18 16.38 -5.41 -17.65
N ASN A 19 15.17 -5.45 -17.11
CA ASN A 19 14.34 -4.27 -16.89
C ASN A 19 13.77 -4.31 -15.47
N PRO A 20 14.60 -4.06 -14.44
CA PRO A 20 14.15 -4.12 -13.07
C PRO A 20 13.12 -3.02 -12.80
N GLU A 21 11.98 -3.43 -12.26
CA GLU A 21 10.95 -2.52 -11.79
C GLU A 21 10.52 -2.85 -10.37
N ILE A 22 9.88 -1.88 -9.72
CA ILE A 22 9.22 -2.13 -8.45
C ILE A 22 8.03 -3.06 -8.72
N SER A 23 7.91 -4.15 -7.93
CA SER A 23 6.78 -5.07 -8.04
C SER A 23 5.43 -4.35 -7.92
N GLU A 24 4.43 -4.82 -8.68
CA GLU A 24 3.07 -4.25 -8.66
C GLU A 24 2.45 -4.24 -7.27
N THR A 25 2.65 -5.32 -6.49
CA THR A 25 2.20 -5.41 -5.09
C THR A 25 2.80 -4.30 -4.22
N VAL A 26 4.10 -4.00 -4.41
CA VAL A 26 4.77 -2.93 -3.66
C VAL A 26 4.27 -1.56 -4.10
N LYS A 27 4.06 -1.34 -5.41
CA LYS A 27 3.46 -0.11 -5.95
C LYS A 27 2.06 0.10 -5.36
N PHE A 28 1.23 -0.94 -5.28
CA PHE A 28 -0.11 -0.87 -4.69
C PHE A 28 -0.08 -0.57 -3.19
N TRP A 29 0.66 -1.36 -2.41
CA TRP A 29 0.74 -1.24 -0.95
C TRP A 29 1.27 0.13 -0.51
N LYS A 30 2.31 0.63 -1.17
CA LYS A 30 2.92 1.92 -0.84
C LYS A 30 2.21 3.10 -1.50
N GLY A 31 1.41 2.85 -2.54
CA GLY A 31 0.65 3.83 -3.30
C GLY A 31 -0.76 3.98 -2.74
N ILE A 32 -1.76 3.62 -3.55
CA ILE A 32 -3.18 3.94 -3.30
C ILE A 32 -3.74 3.32 -2.01
N TRP A 33 -3.17 2.22 -1.55
CA TRP A 33 -3.65 1.56 -0.34
C TRP A 33 -3.54 2.45 0.91
N LYS A 34 -2.47 3.25 1.03
CA LYS A 34 -2.27 4.13 2.19
C LYS A 34 -3.37 5.20 2.36
N PRO A 35 -3.67 6.05 1.35
CA PRO A 35 -4.74 7.03 1.49
C PRO A 35 -6.11 6.38 1.62
N LEU A 36 -6.38 5.26 0.94
CA LEU A 36 -7.63 4.52 1.12
C LEU A 36 -7.81 4.04 2.56
N ALA A 37 -6.77 3.45 3.16
CA ALA A 37 -6.80 3.04 4.55
C ALA A 37 -7.01 4.24 5.49
N ALA A 38 -6.30 5.35 5.27
CA ALA A 38 -6.46 6.56 6.08
C ALA A 38 -7.89 7.12 6.03
N VAL A 39 -8.51 7.17 4.84
CA VAL A 39 -9.91 7.56 4.68
C VAL A 39 -10.84 6.58 5.38
N GLY A 40 -10.61 5.27 5.23
CA GLY A 40 -11.39 4.23 5.92
C GLY A 40 -11.32 4.35 7.44
N PHE A 41 -10.14 4.62 8.00
CA PHE A 41 -9.98 4.89 9.43
C PHE A 41 -10.75 6.14 9.86
N ALA A 42 -10.57 7.26 9.18
CA ALA A 42 -11.26 8.51 9.51
C ALA A 42 -12.79 8.35 9.47
N ALA A 43 -13.30 7.70 8.41
CA ALA A 43 -14.73 7.39 8.28
C ALA A 43 -15.23 6.49 9.41
N THR A 44 -14.46 5.46 9.79
CA THR A 44 -14.83 4.54 10.88
C THR A 44 -14.90 5.26 12.22
N PHE A 45 -13.93 6.11 12.53
CA PHE A 45 -13.94 6.93 13.75
C PHE A 45 -15.12 7.89 13.77
N ALA A 46 -15.35 8.62 12.67
CA ALA A 46 -16.48 9.55 12.56
C ALA A 46 -17.81 8.81 12.74
N ALA A 47 -18.01 7.69 12.03
CA ALA A 47 -19.21 6.87 12.14
C ALA A 47 -19.44 6.38 13.57
N SER A 48 -18.38 5.92 14.24
CA SER A 48 -18.46 5.44 15.63
C SER A 48 -18.87 6.55 16.59
N ILE A 49 -18.28 7.74 16.46
CA ILE A 49 -18.62 8.91 17.28
C ILE A 49 -20.07 9.33 17.05
N PHE A 50 -20.48 9.52 15.79
CA PHE A 50 -21.84 9.93 15.47
C PHE A 50 -22.88 8.89 15.85
N HIS A 51 -22.58 7.60 15.70
CA HIS A 51 -23.46 6.52 16.14
C HIS A 51 -23.68 6.58 17.65
N TYR A 52 -22.60 6.70 18.44
CA TYR A 52 -22.71 6.73 19.90
C TYR A 52 -23.45 7.98 20.39
N VAL A 53 -23.14 9.16 19.84
CA VAL A 53 -23.80 10.42 20.23
C VAL A 53 -25.28 10.41 19.83
N GLY A 54 -25.60 9.91 18.63
CA GLY A 54 -26.97 9.91 18.11
C GLY A 54 -27.88 8.85 18.74
N VAL A 55 -27.36 7.64 19.01
CA VAL A 55 -28.15 6.51 19.51
C VAL A 55 -28.07 6.38 21.04
N GLY A 56 -26.92 6.71 21.62
CA GLY A 56 -26.66 6.55 23.05
C GLY A 56 -26.21 5.14 23.44
N PRO A 57 -25.87 4.92 24.73
CA PRO A 57 -25.35 3.65 25.21
C PRO A 57 -26.44 2.58 25.25
N ASN A 58 -26.09 1.34 24.88
CA ASN A 58 -26.91 0.19 25.20
C ASN A 58 -26.83 -0.10 26.71
N ARG A 59 -27.97 -0.13 27.39
CA ARG A 59 -28.05 -0.41 28.83
C ARG A 59 -28.51 -1.86 29.00
N ALA A 60 -27.78 -2.64 29.78
CA ALA A 60 -28.27 -3.93 30.25
C ALA A 60 -29.42 -3.67 31.24
N GLY A 61 -30.60 -4.19 30.93
CA GLY A 61 -31.74 -4.23 31.84
C GLY A 61 -31.68 -5.42 32.77
#